data_AF-A0A9W6JET3-F1
#
_entry.id   AF-A0A9W6JET3-F1
#
_cell.length_a   1.000
_cell.length_b   1.000
_cell.length_c   1.000
_cell.angle_alpha   90.00
_cell.angle_beta   90.00
_cell.angle_gamma   90.00
#
_symmetry.space_group_name_H-M   'P 1'
#
loop_
_entity.id
_entity.type
_entity.pdbx_description
1 polymer ?
#
loop_
_entity_poly.entity_id
_entity_poly.type
_entity_poly.pdbx_seq_one_letter_code
_entity_poly.pdbx_strand_id
1 'polypeptide(L)' 'MQIGAFDDTPLSDHEWDALLAIGVGDETLPLDLASLSRLEERGLIVHRDISYDLTTDGRALYDQRWPSSQAS' A
#
# COMPACT_ATOMS: atom_id res chain seq x y z
N MET A 1 -25.67 13.99 -0.35
CA MET A 1 -24.47 13.40 -0.99
C MET A 1 -23.32 13.61 -0.02
N GLN A 2 -22.89 12.56 0.66
CA GLN A 2 -21.78 12.65 1.60
C GLN A 2 -20.50 12.45 0.79
N ILE A 3 -19.77 13.53 0.56
CA ILE A 3 -18.37 13.45 0.10
C ILE A 3 -17.62 12.76 1.24
N GLY A 4 -17.22 11.50 1.03
CA GLY A 4 -16.34 10.81 1.97
C GLY A 4 -15.11 11.66 2.14
N ALA A 5 -14.82 12.07 3.37
CA ALA A 5 -13.55 12.70 3.68
C ALA A 5 -12.46 11.72 3.22
N PHE A 6 -11.53 12.18 2.38
CA PHE A 6 -10.29 11.43 2.19
C PHE A 6 -9.71 11.26 3.60
N ASP A 7 -9.56 10.00 4.01
CA ASP A 7 -9.03 9.70 5.32
C ASP A 7 -7.53 10.06 5.29
N ASP A 8 -7.23 11.29 5.70
CA ASP A 8 -5.88 11.85 5.85
C ASP A 8 -5.13 11.23 7.04
N THR A 9 -5.67 10.17 7.66
CA THR A 9 -4.98 9.46 8.72
C THR A 9 -3.66 8.90 8.19
N PRO A 10 -2.54 9.21 8.86
CA PRO A 10 -1.25 8.62 8.48
C PRO A 10 -1.33 7.09 8.48
N LEU A 11 -0.64 6.47 7.52
CA LEU A 11 -0.43 5.03 7.55
C LEU A 11 0.32 4.62 8.83
N SER A 12 -0.16 3.57 9.47
CA SER A 12 0.51 2.88 10.56
C SER A 12 1.74 2.10 10.07
N ASP A 13 2.61 1.69 10.98
CA ASP A 13 3.81 0.91 10.64
C ASP A 13 3.47 -0.41 9.93
N HIS A 14 2.40 -1.09 10.36
CA HIS A 14 1.93 -2.32 9.71
C HIS A 14 1.43 -2.11 8.28
N GLU A 15 0.72 -1.00 8.02
CA GLU A 15 0.30 -0.66 6.66
C GLU A 15 1.49 -0.27 5.77
N TRP A 16 2.52 0.37 6.34
CA TRP A 16 3.77 0.61 5.63
C TRP A 16 4.50 -0.69 5.30
N ASP A 17 4.64 -1.61 6.25
CA ASP A 17 5.27 -2.91 6.01
C ASP A 17 4.52 -3.71 4.94
N ALA A 18 3.19 -3.64 4.93
CA ALA A 18 2.37 -4.26 3.89
C ALA A 18 2.58 -3.62 2.51
N LEU A 19 2.60 -2.29 2.45
CA LEU A 19 2.89 -1.57 1.20
C LEU A 19 4.30 -1.89 0.67
N LEU A 20 5.28 -2.06 1.57
CA LEU A 20 6.64 -2.47 1.23
C LEU A 20 6.65 -3.87 0.62
N ALA A 21 6.06 -4.86 1.32
CA ALA A 21 5.99 -6.25 0.89
C ALA A 21 5.40 -6.39 -0.51
N ILE A 22 4.27 -5.70 -0.76
CA ILE A 22 3.62 -5.66 -2.06
C ILE A 22 4.51 -4.98 -3.10
N GLY A 23 5.14 -3.85 -2.76
CA GLY A 23 6.00 -3.10 -3.66
C GLY A 23 7.26 -3.85 -4.11
N VAL A 24 7.83 -4.71 -3.25
CA VAL A 24 8.97 -5.56 -3.59
C VAL A 24 8.57 -6.94 -4.13
N GLY A 25 7.28 -7.28 -4.09
CA GLY A 25 6.76 -8.60 -4.48
C GLY A 25 7.16 -9.73 -3.53
N ASP A 26 7.36 -9.43 -2.25
CA ASP A 26 7.72 -10.41 -1.22
C ASP A 26 6.47 -10.85 -0.44
N GLU A 27 5.90 -11.98 -0.85
CA GLU A 27 4.73 -12.60 -0.24
C GLU A 27 5.05 -13.37 1.06
N THR A 28 6.34 -13.42 1.46
CA THR A 28 6.77 -14.15 2.67
C THR A 28 6.65 -13.31 3.94
N LEU A 29 6.48 -12.00 3.80
CA LEU A 29 6.23 -11.11 4.92
C LEU A 29 4.82 -11.38 5.48
N PRO A 30 4.66 -11.54 6.81
CA PRO A 30 3.34 -11.75 7.39
C PRO A 30 2.50 -10.48 7.25
N LEU A 31 1.57 -10.50 6.29
CA LEU A 31 0.65 -9.39 6.03
C LEU A 31 -0.61 -9.54 6.88
N ASP A 32 -0.85 -8.55 7.73
CA ASP A 32 -2.08 -8.46 8.49
C ASP A 32 -3.26 -8.08 7.58
N LEU A 33 -4.35 -8.86 7.65
CA LEU A 33 -5.52 -8.68 6.79
C LEU A 33 -6.21 -7.32 7.01
N ALA A 34 -6.19 -6.77 8.23
CA ALA A 34 -6.78 -5.46 8.48
C ALA A 34 -5.99 -4.34 7.80
N SER A 35 -4.67 -4.46 7.78
CA SER A 35 -3.79 -3.53 7.05
C SER A 35 -4.03 -3.60 5.54
N LEU A 36 -4.18 -4.80 4.97
CA LEU A 36 -4.52 -4.99 3.56
C LEU A 36 -5.89 -4.40 3.20
N SER A 37 -6.92 -4.69 3.99
CA SER A 37 -8.26 -4.11 3.80
C SER A 37 -8.22 -2.58 3.82
N ARG A 38 -7.49 -1.98 4.77
CA ARG A 38 -7.39 -0.51 4.83
C ARG A 38 -6.64 0.08 3.65
N LEU A 39 -5.54 -0.53 3.22
CA LEU A 39 -4.80 -0.07 2.04
C LEU A 39 -5.68 -0.14 0.77
N GLU A 40 -6.51 -1.17 0.65
CA GLU A 40 -7.47 -1.32 -0.44
C GLU A 40 -8.62 -0.31 -0.37
N GLU A 41 -9.19 -0.07 0.82
CA GLU A 41 -10.21 0.96 1.07
C GLU A 41 -9.72 2.36 0.74
N ARG A 42 -8.41 2.62 0.94
CA ARG A 42 -7.74 3.87 0.57
C ARG A 42 -7.36 3.94 -0.91
N GLY A 43 -7.57 2.87 -1.67
CA GLY A 43 -7.23 2.80 -3.09
C GLY A 43 -5.72 2.75 -3.37
N LEU A 44 -4.90 2.36 -2.40
CA LEU A 44 -3.44 2.27 -2.55
C LEU A 44 -3.00 0.91 -3.11
N ILE A 45 -3.77 -0.14 -2.86
CA ILE A 45 -3.54 -1.47 -3.42
C ILE A 45 -4.82 -2.01 -4.05
N VAL A 46 -4.69 -3.04 -4.86
CA VAL A 46 -5.82 -3.79 -5.41
C VAL A 46 -5.56 -5.28 -5.27
N HIS A 47 -6.57 -6.01 -4.79
CA HIS A 47 -6.51 -7.46 -4.76
C HIS A 47 -6.76 -8.07 -6.15
N ARG A 48 -5.85 -8.93 -6.61
CA ARG A 48 -5.94 -9.68 -7.87
C ARG A 48 -5.81 -11.18 -7.61
N ASP A 49 -6.96 -11.85 -7.60
CA ASP A 49 -7.14 -13.31 -7.50
C ASP A 49 -6.45 -13.94 -6.27
N ILE A 50 -5.12 -14.06 -6.29
CA ILE A 50 -4.27 -14.63 -5.24
C ILE A 50 -3.18 -13.67 -4.73
N SER A 51 -3.12 -12.44 -5.23
CA SER A 51 -2.02 -11.49 -5.00
C SER A 51 -2.54 -10.06 -4.83
N TYR A 52 -1.69 -9.17 -4.33
CA TYR A 52 -1.98 -7.74 -4.27
C TYR A 52 -1.01 -6.98 -5.16
N ASP A 53 -1.52 -5.96 -5.86
CA ASP A 53 -0.72 -5.02 -6.65
C ASP A 53 -0.85 -3.61 -6.07
N LEU A 54 0.20 -2.78 -6.21
CA LEU A 54 0.10 -1.34 -5.98
C LEU A 54 -0.75 -0.68 -7.07
N THR A 55 -1.65 0.23 -6.67
CA THR A 55 -2.29 1.16 -7.62
C THR A 55 -1.31 2.27 -8.00
N THR A 56 -1.70 3.16 -8.92
CA THR A 56 -0.92 4.36 -9.24
C THR A 56 -0.62 5.21 -8.00
N ASP A 57 -1.61 5.40 -7.12
CA ASP A 57 -1.46 6.21 -5.91
C ASP A 57 -0.61 5.50 -4.85
N GLY A 58 -0.82 4.19 -4.66
CA GLY A 58 0.03 3.38 -3.77
C GLY A 58 1.48 3.33 -4.24
N ARG A 59 1.71 3.26 -5.56
CA ARG A 59 3.05 3.33 -6.15
C ARG A 59 3.70 4.68 -5.92
N ALA A 60 2.98 5.78 -6.13
CA ALA A 60 3.50 7.12 -5.86
C ALA A 60 3.85 7.30 -4.38
N LEU A 61 3.06 6.73 -3.47
CA LEU A 61 3.30 6.80 -2.03
C LEU A 61 4.48 5.91 -1.60
N TYR A 62 4.58 4.71 -2.16
CA TYR A 62 5.73 3.80 -2.01
C TYR A 62 7.03 4.49 -2.45
N ASP A 63 7.05 5.06 -3.66
CA ASP A 63 8.25 5.71 -4.22
C ASP A 63 8.65 6.98 -3.46
N GLN A 64 7.71 7.67 -2.79
CA GLN A 64 8.03 8.80 -1.90
C GLN A 64 8.78 8.36 -0.64
N ARG A 65 8.45 7.18 -0.09
CA ARG A 65 9.03 6.68 1.17
C ARG A 65 10.29 5.87 0.94
N TRP A 66 10.27 5.00 -0.07
CA TRP A 66 11.42 4.25 -0.55
C TRP A 66 11.74 4.71 -1.96
N PRO A 67 12.27 5.95 -2.10
CA PRO A 67 12.79 6.37 -3.38
C PRO A 67 13.84 5.33 -3.76
N SER A 68 13.52 4.56 -4.80
CA SER A 68 14.47 3.68 -5.45
C SER A 68 15.69 4.55 -5.65
N SER A 69 16.76 4.30 -4.90
CA SER A 69 17.97 5.11 -4.99
C SER A 69 18.29 5.18 -6.47
N GLN A 70 18.28 6.40 -7.01
CA GLN A 70 18.49 6.68 -8.42
C GLN A 70 19.52 5.70 -8.94
N ALA A 71 19.13 4.91 -9.94
CA ALA A 71 20.05 4.05 -10.70
C ALA A 71 21.37 4.81 -10.88
N SER A 72 22.38 4.42 -10.11
CA SER A 72 23.74 4.96 -10.12
C SER A 72 24.68 3.77 -10.14
#